data_AF-A0A1I0BRI1-F1
#
_entry.id   AF-A0A1I0BRI1-F1
#
_cell.length_a   1.000
_cell.length_b   1.000
_cell.length_c   1.000
_cell.angle_alpha   90.00
_cell.angle_beta   90.00
_cell.angle_gamma   90.00
#
_symmetry.space_group_name_H-M   'P 1'
#
loop_
_entity.id
_entity.type
_entity.pdbx_description
1 polymer ?
#
loop_
_entity_poly.entity_id
_entity_poly.type
_entity_poly.pdbx_seq_one_letter_code
_entity_poly.pdbx_strand_id
1 'polypeptide(L)'
;MTNRNKGFTLIELVVVIVILGILAVTVLPRFVNLQDDARKEVLHGLKAAVIDAAEMVYDKAVIEGKDATHNKVDIGGGNEIVTLYGYPFAVGTNGILGAIDIDPSEWVTANEFNNMGANNTDVAMVFGFPSLLTGSKTKSAADIKATKCFLSYGDSSGNKKYIIILEDSGC
;
A
#
# COMPACT_ATOMS: atom_id res chain seq x y z
N MET A 1 48.56 27.57 -31.78
CA MET A 1 47.73 28.06 -30.65
C MET A 1 48.07 27.19 -29.45
N THR A 2 48.92 27.69 -28.55
CA THR A 2 49.41 26.93 -27.38
C THR A 2 48.35 26.94 -26.27
N ASN A 3 47.78 25.78 -25.98
CA ASN A 3 46.90 25.59 -24.83
C ASN A 3 47.72 25.77 -23.53
N ARG A 4 47.43 26.84 -22.78
CA ARG A 4 47.87 27.00 -21.40
C ARG A 4 46.99 26.09 -20.55
N ASN A 5 47.47 24.89 -20.24
CA ASN A 5 46.87 24.06 -19.20
C ASN A 5 47.02 24.80 -17.88
N LYS A 6 45.94 25.48 -17.44
CA LYS A 6 45.84 25.99 -16.08
C LYS A 6 45.75 24.78 -15.15
N GLY A 7 46.83 24.46 -14.46
CA GLY A 7 46.82 23.45 -13.41
C GLY A 7 45.90 23.90 -12.27
N PHE A 8 45.17 22.95 -11.68
CA PHE A 8 44.41 23.17 -10.46
C PHE A 8 45.36 23.60 -9.33
N THR A 9 44.99 24.61 -8.55
CA THR A 9 45.79 25.02 -7.39
C THR A 9 45.61 24.02 -6.25
N LEU A 10 46.65 23.84 -5.43
CA LEU A 10 46.56 22.97 -4.23
C LEU A 10 45.45 23.44 -3.28
N ILE A 11 45.24 24.76 -3.19
CA ILE A 11 44.19 25.32 -2.33
C ILE A 11 42.78 25.04 -2.87
N GLU A 12 42.56 25.05 -4.20
CA GLU A 12 41.27 24.64 -4.77
C GLU A 12 40.93 23.20 -4.40
N LEU A 13 41.91 22.29 -4.47
CA LEU A 13 41.68 20.89 -4.11
C LEU A 13 41.35 20.74 -2.62
N VAL A 14 42.07 21.46 -1.75
CA VAL A 14 41.83 21.43 -0.30
C VAL A 14 40.45 22.01 0.05
N VAL A 15 40.06 23.14 -0.53
CA VAL A 15 38.75 23.76 -0.27
C VAL A 15 37.61 22.83 -0.72
N VAL A 16 37.75 22.16 -1.87
CA VAL A 16 36.73 21.22 -2.36
C VAL A 16 36.54 20.04 -1.41
N ILE A 17 37.61 19.40 -0.94
CA ILE A 17 37.47 18.27 0.00
C ILE A 17 36.91 18.71 1.36
N VAL A 18 37.20 19.92 1.82
CA VAL A 18 36.64 20.48 3.06
C VAL A 18 35.14 20.71 2.90
N ILE A 19 34.70 21.32 1.78
CA ILE A 19 33.29 21.54 1.51
C ILE A 19 32.55 20.21 1.37
N LEU A 20 33.10 19.25 0.62
CA LEU A 20 32.53 17.90 0.48
C LEU A 20 32.45 17.18 1.83
N GLY A 21 33.43 17.37 2.71
CA GLY A 21 33.42 16.83 4.08
C GLY A 21 32.27 17.36 4.93
N ILE A 22 32.01 18.67 4.88
CA ILE A 22 30.89 19.30 5.62
C ILE A 22 29.52 18.84 5.06
N LEU A 23 29.39 18.80 3.73
CA LEU A 23 28.15 18.35 3.08
C LEU A 23 27.85 16.87 3.38
N ALA A 24 28.88 16.01 3.40
CA ALA A 24 28.69 14.59 3.67
C ALA A 24 28.13 14.33 5.08
N VAL A 25 28.66 15.00 6.10
CA VAL A 25 28.26 14.80 7.52
C VAL A 25 26.81 15.24 7.78
N THR A 26 26.33 16.28 7.09
CA THR A 26 24.98 16.81 7.30
C THR A 26 23.89 16.08 6.53
N VAL A 27 24.21 15.48 5.38
CA VAL A 27 23.24 14.78 4.51
C VAL A 27 23.02 13.32 4.95
N LEU A 28 24.06 12.64 5.46
CA LEU A 28 24.00 11.23 5.85
C LEU A 28 22.86 10.86 6.83
N PRO A 29 22.59 11.62 7.92
CA PRO A 29 21.58 11.24 8.90
C PRO A 29 20.15 11.25 8.35
N ARG A 30 19.86 12.12 7.38
CA ARG A 30 18.55 12.18 6.73
C ARG A 30 18.39 11.08 5.70
N PHE A 31 19.45 10.78 4.94
CA PHE A 31 19.39 9.77 3.87
C PHE A 31 19.00 8.37 4.37
N VAL A 32 19.34 8.02 5.61
CA VAL A 32 19.01 6.71 6.20
C VAL A 32 17.51 6.55 6.50
N ASN A 33 16.83 7.60 6.96
CA ASN A 33 15.41 7.52 7.36
C ASN A 33 14.43 7.78 6.20
N LEU A 34 14.89 8.34 5.08
CA LEU A 34 14.01 8.69 3.95
C LEU A 34 13.31 7.48 3.32
N GLN A 35 13.89 6.29 3.37
CA GLN A 35 13.29 5.10 2.77
C GLN A 35 12.10 4.60 3.60
N ASP A 36 12.25 4.59 4.92
CA ASP A 36 11.22 4.14 5.86
C ASP A 36 10.06 5.15 5.86
N ASP A 37 10.37 6.45 5.90
CA ASP A 37 9.38 7.52 5.76
C ASP A 37 8.65 7.44 4.40
N ALA A 38 9.37 7.19 3.30
CA ALA A 38 8.75 7.02 1.99
C ALA A 38 7.80 5.81 1.94
N ARG A 39 8.16 4.67 2.54
CA ARG A 39 7.27 3.50 2.61
C ARG A 39 6.01 3.79 3.40
N LYS A 40 6.12 4.52 4.52
CA LYS A 40 4.95 4.96 5.30
C LYS A 40 4.01 5.77 4.44
N GLU A 41 4.51 6.81 3.78
CA GLU A 41 3.68 7.67 2.94
C GLU A 41 3.04 6.90 1.77
N VAL A 42 3.76 5.95 1.14
CA VAL A 42 3.19 5.09 0.11
C VAL A 42 2.07 4.19 0.66
N LEU A 43 2.24 3.64 1.87
CA LEU A 43 1.22 2.82 2.52
C LEU A 43 -0.02 3.63 2.90
N HIS A 44 0.15 4.87 3.40
CA HIS A 44 -0.96 5.80 3.64
C HIS A 44 -1.63 6.24 2.32
N GLY A 45 -0.87 6.39 1.24
CA GLY A 45 -1.39 6.62 -0.11
C GLY A 45 -2.27 5.48 -0.61
N LEU A 46 -1.83 4.23 -0.42
CA LEU A 46 -2.65 3.05 -0.74
C LEU A 46 -3.94 3.04 0.09
N LYS A 47 -3.86 3.34 1.39
CA LYS A 47 -5.05 3.42 2.25
C LYS A 47 -6.09 4.40 1.69
N ALA A 48 -5.67 5.58 1.25
CA ALA A 48 -6.57 6.55 0.64
C ALA A 48 -7.20 5.98 -0.64
N ALA A 49 -6.41 5.38 -1.53
CA ALA A 49 -6.90 4.77 -2.76
C ALA A 49 -7.93 3.64 -2.51
N VAL A 50 -7.69 2.80 -1.50
CA VAL A 50 -8.61 1.73 -1.10
C VAL A 50 -9.92 2.30 -0.56
N ILE A 51 -9.86 3.35 0.26
CA ILE A 51 -11.06 4.04 0.78
C ILE A 51 -11.86 4.64 -0.37
N ASP A 52 -11.20 5.37 -1.27
CA ASP A 52 -11.85 6.03 -2.40
C ASP A 52 -12.54 5.01 -3.33
N ALA A 53 -11.87 3.90 -3.64
CA ALA A 53 -12.44 2.82 -4.44
C ALA A 53 -13.65 2.16 -3.74
N ALA A 54 -13.56 1.94 -2.43
CA ALA A 54 -14.65 1.35 -1.67
C ALA A 54 -15.89 2.25 -1.61
N GLU A 55 -15.71 3.56 -1.42
CA GLU A 55 -16.82 4.52 -1.46
C GLU A 55 -17.39 4.66 -2.88
N MET A 56 -16.56 4.66 -3.92
CA MET A 56 -17.04 4.70 -5.31
C MET A 56 -17.93 3.49 -5.66
N VAL A 57 -17.53 2.29 -5.24
CA VAL A 57 -18.33 1.07 -5.43
C VAL A 57 -19.63 1.14 -4.62
N TYR A 58 -19.57 1.67 -3.40
CA TYR A 58 -20.75 1.88 -2.56
C TYR A 58 -21.76 2.84 -3.20
N ASP A 59 -21.30 3.99 -3.70
CA ASP A 59 -22.17 4.96 -4.37
C ASP A 59 -22.88 4.32 -5.57
N LYS A 60 -22.16 3.50 -6.35
CA LYS A 60 -22.75 2.71 -7.43
C LYS A 60 -23.76 1.68 -6.92
N ALA A 61 -23.44 0.98 -5.84
CA ALA A 61 -24.35 0.01 -5.23
C ALA A 61 -25.67 0.65 -4.79
N VAL A 62 -25.61 1.83 -4.17
CA VAL A 62 -26.80 2.57 -3.73
C VAL A 62 -27.63 3.03 -4.91
N ILE A 63 -27.01 3.56 -5.97
CA ILE A 63 -27.72 3.97 -7.20
C ILE A 63 -28.46 2.78 -7.84
N GLU A 64 -27.87 1.58 -7.79
CA GLU A 64 -28.47 0.35 -8.31
C GLU A 64 -29.43 -0.35 -7.33
N GLY A 65 -29.56 0.14 -6.09
CA GLY A 65 -30.38 -0.50 -5.04
C GLY A 65 -29.82 -1.84 -4.55
N LYS A 66 -28.50 -2.02 -4.60
CA LYS A 66 -27.75 -3.25 -4.28
C LYS A 66 -26.95 -3.15 -2.98
N ASP A 67 -27.27 -2.19 -2.13
CA ASP A 67 -26.55 -1.85 -0.90
C ASP A 67 -27.01 -2.64 0.35
N ALA A 68 -28.03 -3.50 0.23
CA ALA A 68 -28.63 -4.16 1.40
C ALA A 68 -28.02 -5.53 1.75
N THR A 69 -27.42 -6.24 0.79
CA THR A 69 -26.95 -7.63 0.96
C THR A 69 -25.72 -7.90 0.10
N HIS A 70 -25.35 -9.17 -0.04
CA HIS A 70 -24.34 -9.60 -1.01
C HIS A 70 -24.86 -9.42 -2.43
N ASN A 71 -24.16 -8.64 -3.25
CA ASN A 71 -24.57 -8.29 -4.61
C ASN A 71 -23.36 -8.17 -5.54
N LYS A 72 -23.62 -7.79 -6.79
CA LYS A 72 -22.61 -7.42 -7.77
C LYS A 72 -22.94 -6.09 -8.40
N VAL A 73 -21.96 -5.22 -8.52
CA VAL A 73 -22.11 -3.86 -9.04
C VAL A 73 -21.13 -3.67 -10.19
N ASP A 74 -21.59 -3.15 -11.32
CA ASP A 74 -20.72 -2.84 -12.46
C ASP A 74 -20.12 -1.44 -12.27
N ILE A 75 -18.81 -1.38 -12.06
CA ILE A 75 -18.08 -0.11 -11.95
C ILE A 75 -17.69 0.46 -13.32
N GLY A 76 -18.08 -0.20 -14.41
CA GLY A 76 -17.78 0.16 -15.79
C GLY A 76 -16.84 -0.83 -16.46
N GLY A 77 -16.93 -0.94 -17.78
CA GLY A 77 -16.05 -1.80 -18.58
C GLY A 77 -16.36 -3.30 -18.49
N GLY A 78 -17.48 -3.69 -17.89
CA GLY A 78 -17.87 -5.10 -17.70
C GLY A 78 -17.23 -5.76 -16.49
N ASN A 79 -16.61 -4.98 -15.59
CA ASN A 79 -16.02 -5.46 -14.36
C ASN A 79 -17.05 -5.41 -13.23
N GLU A 80 -17.64 -6.55 -12.92
CA GLU A 80 -18.53 -6.69 -11.77
C GLU A 80 -17.73 -6.84 -10.47
N ILE A 81 -17.89 -5.86 -9.57
CA ILE A 81 -17.38 -5.93 -8.20
C ILE A 81 -18.42 -6.61 -7.32
N VAL A 82 -18.00 -7.67 -6.65
CA VAL A 82 -18.78 -8.32 -5.60
C VAL A 82 -18.83 -7.38 -4.41
N THR A 83 -20.04 -7.10 -3.93
CA THR A 83 -20.26 -6.23 -2.79
C THR A 83 -20.93 -6.97 -1.65
N LEU A 84 -20.72 -6.48 -0.44
CA LEU A 84 -21.44 -6.84 0.76
C LEU A 84 -21.92 -5.54 1.41
N TYR A 85 -23.22 -5.42 1.65
CA TYR A 85 -23.83 -4.17 2.16
C TYR A 85 -23.42 -2.92 1.35
N GLY A 86 -23.28 -3.08 0.04
CA GLY A 86 -22.85 -2.04 -0.90
C GLY A 86 -21.34 -1.82 -1.01
N TYR A 87 -20.52 -2.23 -0.04
CA TYR A 87 -19.07 -2.08 -0.10
C TYR A 87 -18.40 -3.25 -0.83
N PRO A 88 -17.22 -3.07 -1.46
CA PRO A 88 -16.49 -4.19 -2.07
C PRO A 88 -16.24 -5.31 -1.06
N PHE A 89 -16.42 -6.55 -1.50
CA PHE A 89 -16.05 -7.72 -0.74
C PHE A 89 -14.54 -7.73 -0.53
N ALA A 90 -14.08 -8.14 0.65
CA ALA A 90 -12.68 -7.98 1.02
C ALA A 90 -11.76 -8.84 0.15
N VAL A 91 -12.14 -10.06 -0.21
CA VAL A 91 -11.23 -10.99 -0.90
C VAL A 91 -11.62 -11.32 -2.33
N GLY A 92 -10.64 -11.85 -3.06
CA GLY A 92 -10.81 -12.26 -4.45
C GLY A 92 -10.59 -11.11 -5.44
N THR A 93 -10.39 -11.48 -6.70
CA THR A 93 -10.07 -10.53 -7.80
C THR A 93 -11.22 -9.59 -8.12
N ASN A 94 -12.45 -9.96 -7.77
CA ASN A 94 -13.65 -9.16 -8.01
C ASN A 94 -14.14 -8.48 -6.73
N GLY A 95 -13.33 -8.47 -5.66
CA GLY A 95 -13.59 -7.72 -4.43
C GLY A 95 -12.92 -6.35 -4.48
N ILE A 96 -12.39 -5.89 -3.35
CA ILE A 96 -11.63 -4.64 -3.26
C ILE A 96 -10.44 -4.61 -4.23
N LEU A 97 -9.79 -5.75 -4.49
CA LEU A 97 -8.69 -5.85 -5.46
C LEU A 97 -9.13 -5.54 -6.89
N GLY A 98 -10.39 -5.82 -7.24
CA GLY A 98 -10.93 -5.48 -8.56
C GLY A 98 -11.34 -4.02 -8.68
N ALA A 99 -11.50 -3.33 -7.55
CA ALA A 99 -11.92 -1.93 -7.49
C ALA A 99 -10.72 -0.95 -7.45
N ILE A 100 -9.51 -1.44 -7.21
CA ILE A 100 -8.27 -0.65 -7.19
C ILE A 100 -7.34 -1.09 -8.32
N ASP A 101 -6.57 -0.15 -8.85
CA ASP A 101 -5.49 -0.45 -9.79
C ASP A 101 -4.16 -0.38 -9.05
N ILE A 102 -3.54 -1.55 -8.84
CA ILE A 102 -2.26 -1.67 -8.13
C ILE A 102 -1.27 -2.50 -8.94
N ASP A 103 0.00 -2.11 -8.93
CA ASP A 103 1.06 -2.86 -9.59
C ASP A 103 1.44 -4.11 -8.75
N PRO A 104 1.28 -5.33 -9.27
CA PRO A 104 1.64 -6.55 -8.55
C PRO A 104 3.15 -6.72 -8.32
N SER A 105 4.00 -5.88 -8.93
CA SER A 105 5.43 -5.82 -8.65
C SER A 105 5.76 -4.97 -7.41
N GLU A 106 4.89 -4.02 -7.05
CA GLU A 106 5.05 -3.14 -5.89
C GLU A 106 4.35 -3.69 -4.64
N TRP A 107 3.26 -4.41 -4.82
CA TRP A 107 2.40 -4.89 -3.73
C TRP A 107 2.35 -6.40 -3.64
N VAL A 108 2.39 -6.91 -2.42
CA VAL A 108 1.96 -8.26 -2.10
C VAL A 108 0.58 -8.21 -1.45
N THR A 109 -0.28 -9.16 -1.80
CA THR A 109 -1.64 -9.25 -1.24
C THR A 109 -1.89 -10.66 -0.73
N ALA A 110 -2.58 -10.79 0.41
CA ALA A 110 -3.01 -12.08 0.92
C ALA A 110 -4.42 -12.01 1.51
N ASN A 111 -5.21 -13.05 1.25
CA ASN A 111 -6.49 -13.24 1.90
C ASN A 111 -6.27 -13.66 3.35
N GLU A 112 -7.01 -13.07 4.26
CA GLU A 112 -7.10 -13.44 5.67
C GLU A 112 -8.52 -13.89 5.99
N PHE A 113 -8.65 -15.09 6.52
CA PHE A 113 -9.91 -15.65 6.98
C PHE A 113 -9.79 -15.89 8.48
N ASN A 114 -10.23 -14.96 9.32
CA ASN A 114 -10.21 -15.13 10.78
C ASN A 114 -11.47 -15.85 11.25
N ASN A 115 -11.30 -16.85 12.13
CA ASN A 115 -12.35 -17.64 12.80
C ASN A 115 -13.50 -18.11 11.89
N MET A 116 -13.33 -19.27 11.24
CA MET A 116 -14.40 -20.01 10.55
C MET A 116 -15.43 -20.60 11.54
N GLY A 117 -16.08 -19.75 12.34
CA GLY A 117 -17.29 -20.08 13.07
C GLY A 117 -18.52 -19.82 12.19
N ALA A 118 -19.52 -20.70 12.24
CA ALA A 118 -20.62 -20.84 11.28
C ALA A 118 -21.45 -19.57 10.97
N ASN A 119 -21.21 -18.41 11.62
CA ASN A 119 -21.98 -17.18 11.41
C ASN A 119 -21.16 -15.88 11.51
N ASN A 120 -19.83 -15.91 11.39
CA ASN A 120 -19.04 -14.66 11.36
C ASN A 120 -17.80 -14.79 10.46
N THR A 121 -17.89 -14.28 9.24
CA THR A 121 -16.79 -14.28 8.26
C THR A 121 -16.07 -12.94 8.33
N ASP A 122 -15.24 -12.73 9.36
CA ASP A 122 -14.32 -11.59 9.37
C ASP A 122 -13.20 -11.89 8.37
N VAL A 123 -13.45 -11.55 7.11
CA VAL A 123 -12.52 -11.72 6.01
C VAL A 123 -11.82 -10.39 5.73
N ALA A 124 -10.53 -10.47 5.44
CA ALA A 124 -9.73 -9.31 5.09
C ALA A 124 -8.78 -9.56 3.92
N MET A 125 -8.51 -8.49 3.16
CA MET A 125 -7.37 -8.41 2.25
C MET A 125 -6.24 -7.68 2.94
N VAL A 126 -5.08 -8.32 3.01
CA VAL A 126 -3.88 -7.71 3.59
C VAL A 126 -2.91 -7.35 2.47
N PHE A 127 -2.53 -6.08 2.42
CA PHE A 127 -1.55 -5.50 1.52
C PHE A 127 -0.24 -5.25 2.26
N GLY A 128 0.88 -5.46 1.60
CA GLY A 128 2.19 -5.07 2.13
C GLY A 128 3.26 -5.00 1.04
N PHE A 129 4.50 -4.83 1.46
CA PHE A 129 5.62 -4.65 0.56
C PHE A 129 6.40 -5.96 0.34
N PRO A 130 6.65 -6.37 -0.92
CA PRO A 130 7.48 -7.53 -1.23
C PRO A 130 8.89 -7.46 -0.63
N SER A 131 9.46 -6.26 -0.52
CA SER A 131 10.82 -6.03 -0.01
C SER A 131 11.00 -6.35 1.48
N LEU A 132 9.93 -6.34 2.26
CA LEU A 132 9.96 -6.58 3.71
C LEU A 132 9.75 -8.06 4.07
N LEU A 133 9.44 -8.89 3.07
CA LEU A 133 9.16 -10.30 3.26
C LEU A 133 10.44 -11.12 3.09
N THR A 134 10.78 -11.92 4.11
CA THR A 134 11.92 -12.84 4.04
C THR A 134 11.44 -14.24 3.58
N GLY A 135 12.04 -14.82 2.55
CA GLY A 135 11.73 -16.19 2.08
C GLY A 135 10.66 -16.30 0.98
N SER A 136 9.97 -17.46 0.91
CA SER A 136 9.14 -17.90 -0.24
C SER A 136 8.07 -16.90 -0.70
N LYS A 137 7.83 -16.80 -2.03
CA LYS A 137 6.90 -15.88 -2.72
C LYS A 137 5.41 -16.08 -2.43
N THR A 138 5.03 -17.21 -1.81
CA THR A 138 3.65 -17.45 -1.34
C THR A 138 3.54 -16.99 0.10
N LYS A 139 3.12 -15.74 0.31
CA LYS A 139 3.04 -15.14 1.65
C LYS A 139 1.61 -15.13 2.13
N SER A 140 1.43 -15.66 3.33
CA SER A 140 0.16 -15.62 4.05
C SER A 140 -0.08 -14.22 4.62
N ALA A 141 -1.33 -13.92 4.99
CA ALA A 141 -1.65 -12.70 5.72
C ALA A 141 -0.81 -12.56 7.01
N ALA A 142 -0.48 -13.67 7.67
CA ALA A 142 0.36 -13.66 8.87
C ALA A 142 1.80 -13.21 8.57
N ASP A 143 2.38 -13.62 7.44
CA ASP A 143 3.72 -13.20 7.03
C ASP A 143 3.77 -11.70 6.75
N ILE A 144 2.74 -11.17 6.07
CA ILE A 144 2.64 -9.74 5.79
C ILE A 144 2.47 -8.97 7.10
N LYS A 145 1.60 -9.41 8.00
CA LYS A 145 1.40 -8.76 9.31
C LYS A 145 2.62 -8.80 10.22
N ALA A 146 3.44 -9.84 10.13
CA ALA A 146 4.68 -9.94 10.89
C ALA A 146 5.68 -8.82 10.54
N THR A 147 5.58 -8.21 9.34
CA THR A 147 6.40 -7.05 8.96
C THR A 147 6.04 -5.78 9.70
N LYS A 148 4.84 -5.68 10.29
CA LYS A 148 4.28 -4.44 10.85
C LYS A 148 4.28 -3.25 9.87
N CYS A 149 4.25 -3.53 8.58
CA CYS A 149 4.14 -2.53 7.51
C CYS A 149 3.07 -3.02 6.53
N PHE A 150 1.82 -2.88 6.91
CA PHE A 150 0.69 -3.44 6.16
C PHE A 150 -0.58 -2.60 6.26
N LEU A 151 -1.43 -2.76 5.26
CA LEU A 151 -2.81 -2.29 5.24
C LEU A 151 -3.73 -3.50 5.18
N SER A 152 -4.78 -3.54 5.98
CA SER A 152 -5.81 -4.57 5.93
C SER A 152 -7.16 -3.93 5.68
N TYR A 153 -7.85 -4.42 4.64
CA TYR A 153 -9.23 -4.11 4.32
C TYR A 153 -10.11 -5.29 4.72
N GLY A 154 -10.96 -5.11 5.72
CA GLY A 154 -11.91 -6.11 6.22
C GLY A 154 -13.33 -5.85 5.75
N ASP A 155 -14.11 -6.92 5.59
CA ASP A 155 -15.49 -6.84 5.12
C ASP A 155 -16.42 -6.00 6.02
N SER A 156 -17.44 -5.44 5.39
CA SER A 156 -18.60 -4.84 6.06
C SER A 156 -19.44 -5.90 6.79
N SER A 157 -19.94 -5.59 7.99
CA SER A 157 -20.83 -6.49 8.75
C SER A 157 -22.08 -5.76 9.25
N GLY A 158 -23.26 -6.31 8.96
CA GLY A 158 -24.56 -5.82 9.46
C GLY A 158 -24.82 -4.34 9.18
N ASN A 159 -24.75 -3.93 7.90
CA ASN A 159 -24.88 -2.53 7.44
C ASN A 159 -23.85 -1.53 8.00
N LYS A 160 -22.74 -2.01 8.58
CA LYS A 160 -21.61 -1.14 8.95
C LYS A 160 -20.62 -1.05 7.79
N LYS A 161 -19.89 0.07 7.72
CA LYS A 161 -18.77 0.23 6.79
C LYS A 161 -17.73 -0.88 6.96
N TYR A 162 -16.95 -1.12 5.90
CA TYR A 162 -15.74 -1.94 5.92
C TYR A 162 -14.75 -1.48 7.00
N ILE A 163 -13.84 -2.37 7.38
CA ILE A 163 -12.84 -2.13 8.42
C ILE A 163 -11.50 -1.85 7.74
N ILE A 164 -10.81 -0.79 8.15
CA ILE A 164 -9.42 -0.54 7.73
C ILE A 164 -8.51 -0.63 8.94
N ILE A 165 -7.46 -1.44 8.84
CA ILE A 165 -6.37 -1.49 9.81
C ILE A 165 -5.09 -1.13 9.07
N LEU A 166 -4.40 -0.10 9.55
CA LEU A 166 -3.09 0.31 9.06
C LEU A 166 -2.09 0.11 10.19
N GLU A 167 -0.98 -0.55 9.89
CA GLU A 167 0.15 -0.72 10.80
C GLU A 167 1.42 -0.35 10.03
N ASP A 168 2.10 0.69 10.52
CA ASP A 168 3.26 1.30 9.84
C ASP A 168 4.52 1.35 10.72
N SER A 169 4.50 0.74 11.92
CA SER A 169 5.63 0.77 12.85
C SER A 169 6.85 -0.05 12.40
N GLY A 170 6.66 -0.97 11.46
CA GLY A 170 7.73 -1.73 10.80
C GLY A 170 8.01 -1.31 9.38
N CYS A 171 7.41 -0.19 8.93
CA CYS A 171 7.89 0.55 7.79
C CYS A 171 9.10 1.39 8.22
#